data_AF-A0A1I8Q142-F1
#
_entry.id   AF-A0A1I8Q142-F1
#
_cell.length_a   1.000
_cell.length_b   1.000
_cell.length_c   1.000
_cell.angle_alpha   90.00
_cell.angle_beta   90.00
_cell.angle_gamma   90.00
#
_symmetry.space_group_name_H-M   'P 1'
#
loop_
_entity.id
_entity.type
_entity.pdbx_description
1 polymer ?
#
loop_
_entity_poly.entity_id
_entity_poly.type
_entity_poly.pdbx_seq_one_letter_code
_entity_poly.pdbx_strand_id
1 'polypeptide(L)'
;MAQIKPLPEQLQKIAIEELKEIPSRLPEDLQALRTWIEQQPHLKARTNDQFLIQFLRGCKYSLVRAKEKIDLYFTLKTKYPQIFGLSDLDEEKFKHCFNLGCFTFLPRPLHDNGPRIVIIQINYSTAEASIEDIFYVTCPMYELALLNDPYAGIQGLVYVFDMGKMSFGHLLQASPNFFKQSVLYMEKSMPLRIRGIYFINAPVFAQHFFKLLLPLLSEKLRNRVHILGSDITELTKHIPQVFLPEDVGGQNGQCSELTRNHYKMLQSYRDYFKENSQYGTDESLRPDKPLSLDDHFGVGGSFRILAVD
;
A
#
# COMPACT_ATOMS: atom_id res chain seq x y z
N MET A 1 -13.35 1.45 26.87
CA MET A 1 -12.41 0.47 26.26
C MET A 1 -12.29 0.81 24.79
N ALA A 2 -11.11 0.66 24.20
CA ALA A 2 -10.92 0.94 22.77
C ALA A 2 -11.69 -0.06 21.90
N GLN A 3 -12.35 0.41 20.85
CA GLN A 3 -13.12 -0.38 19.89
C GLN A 3 -12.20 -0.94 18.80
N ILE A 4 -11.39 -1.92 19.18
CA ILE A 4 -10.39 -2.57 18.32
C ILE A 4 -10.74 -4.05 18.18
N LYS A 5 -10.61 -4.59 16.97
CA LYS A 5 -10.78 -6.03 16.73
C LYS A 5 -9.68 -6.81 17.47
N PRO A 6 -10.02 -7.85 18.24
CA PRO A 6 -9.03 -8.63 18.96
C PRO A 6 -8.07 -9.33 17.98
N LEU A 7 -6.80 -9.44 18.37
CA LEU A 7 -5.81 -10.19 17.63
C LEU A 7 -5.83 -11.67 18.03
N PRO A 8 -5.54 -12.59 17.10
CA PRO A 8 -5.11 -13.94 17.45
C PRO A 8 -3.92 -13.90 18.43
N GLU A 9 -3.86 -14.84 19.37
CA GLU A 9 -2.86 -14.86 20.45
C GLU A 9 -1.41 -14.72 19.94
N GLN A 10 -1.07 -15.47 18.88
CA GLN A 10 0.26 -15.42 18.26
C GLN A 10 0.59 -14.02 17.72
N LEU A 11 -0.39 -13.34 17.10
CA LEU A 11 -0.21 -11.98 16.59
C LEU A 11 -0.17 -10.95 17.73
N GLN A 12 -0.93 -11.15 18.82
CA GLN A 12 -0.84 -10.30 20.00
C GLN A 12 0.56 -10.36 20.63
N LYS A 13 1.14 -11.57 20.71
CA LYS A 13 2.52 -11.75 21.18
C LYS A 13 3.52 -10.98 20.31
N ILE A 14 3.41 -11.09 18.98
CA ILE A 14 4.25 -10.35 18.04
C ILE A 14 4.05 -8.83 18.17
N ALA A 15 2.80 -8.37 18.35
CA ALA A 15 2.51 -6.95 18.55
C ALA A 15 3.27 -6.41 19.78
N ILE A 16 3.27 -7.15 20.89
CA ILE A 16 3.97 -6.79 22.12
C ILE A 16 5.49 -6.84 21.91
N GLU A 17 6.01 -7.97 21.44
CA GLU A 17 7.46 -8.24 21.41
C GLU A 17 8.18 -7.46 20.29
N GLU A 18 7.59 -7.37 19.10
CA GLU A 18 8.26 -6.77 17.93
C GLU A 18 7.81 -5.34 17.62
N LEU A 19 6.57 -5.00 17.94
CA LEU A 19 5.98 -3.69 17.65
C LEU A 19 5.90 -2.78 18.86
N LYS A 20 6.24 -3.29 20.05
CA LYS A 20 6.22 -2.55 21.32
C LYS A 20 4.81 -2.12 21.73
N GLU A 21 3.79 -2.87 21.32
CA GLU A 21 2.42 -2.67 21.78
C GLU A 21 2.32 -2.97 23.28
N ILE A 22 1.75 -2.04 24.04
CA ILE A 22 1.45 -2.24 25.45
C ILE A 22 -0.08 -2.20 25.59
N PRO A 23 -0.77 -3.36 25.72
CA PRO A 23 -2.24 -3.42 25.67
C PRO A 23 -2.95 -2.51 26.68
N SER A 24 -2.37 -2.34 27.87
CA SER A 24 -2.90 -1.46 28.91
C SER A 24 -2.79 0.03 28.58
N ARG A 25 -1.97 0.42 27.59
CA ARG A 25 -1.75 1.81 27.16
C ARG A 25 -2.48 2.18 25.87
N LEU A 26 -3.22 1.24 25.27
CA LEU A 26 -3.93 1.48 24.01
C LEU A 26 -4.87 2.71 24.07
N PRO A 27 -5.69 2.90 25.12
CA PRO A 27 -6.56 4.08 25.21
C PRO A 27 -5.78 5.40 25.18
N GLU A 28 -4.69 5.48 25.93
CA GLU A 28 -3.86 6.67 26.04
C GLU A 28 -3.10 6.96 24.74
N ASP A 29 -2.52 5.94 24.11
CA ASP A 29 -1.76 6.11 22.87
C ASP A 29 -2.68 6.54 21.70
N LEU A 30 -3.92 6.01 21.65
CA LEU A 30 -4.93 6.43 20.67
C LEU A 30 -5.42 7.86 20.94
N GLN A 31 -5.63 8.22 22.21
CA GLN A 31 -6.01 9.58 22.58
C GLN A 31 -4.91 10.59 22.23
N ALA A 32 -3.64 10.24 22.41
CA ALA A 32 -2.52 11.08 22.04
C ALA A 32 -2.48 11.39 20.53
N LEU A 33 -2.83 10.42 19.68
CA LEU A 33 -2.97 10.67 18.24
C LEU A 33 -4.15 11.58 17.92
N ARG A 34 -5.31 11.39 18.56
CA ARG A 34 -6.49 12.25 18.36
C ARG A 34 -6.21 13.70 18.72
N THR A 35 -5.66 13.92 19.92
CA THR A 35 -5.30 15.27 20.37
C THR A 35 -4.30 15.93 19.43
N TRP A 36 -3.33 15.18 18.92
CA TRP A 36 -2.41 15.73 17.93
C TRP A 36 -3.12 16.08 16.60
N ILE A 37 -4.00 15.21 16.08
CA ILE A 37 -4.78 15.48 14.86
C ILE A 37 -5.62 16.75 15.02
N GLU A 38 -6.31 16.92 16.14
CA GLU A 38 -7.14 18.11 16.44
C GLU A 38 -6.32 19.41 16.47
N GLN A 39 -5.02 19.33 16.80
CA GLN A 39 -4.10 20.47 16.81
C GLN A 39 -3.55 20.83 15.43
N GLN A 40 -3.80 20.02 14.39
CA GLN A 40 -3.29 20.27 13.04
C GLN A 40 -4.35 21.04 12.23
N PRO A 41 -4.18 22.35 11.98
CA PRO A 41 -5.19 23.17 11.31
C PRO A 41 -5.46 22.75 9.86
N HIS A 42 -4.46 22.17 9.19
CA HIS A 42 -4.57 21.70 7.81
C HIS A 42 -5.12 20.29 7.67
N LEU A 43 -5.27 19.51 8.75
CA LEU A 43 -5.53 18.07 8.64
C LEU A 43 -6.91 17.71 9.16
N LYS A 44 -7.74 17.14 8.29
CA LYS A 44 -8.98 16.46 8.68
C LYS A 44 -8.83 14.96 8.47
N ALA A 45 -8.56 14.23 9.54
CA ALA A 45 -8.28 12.80 9.50
C ALA A 45 -9.39 11.95 10.13
N ARG A 46 -9.46 10.68 9.70
CA ARG A 46 -10.27 9.65 10.37
C ARG A 46 -9.65 9.29 11.72
N THR A 47 -10.47 9.21 12.77
CA THR A 47 -10.01 9.02 14.16
C THR A 47 -10.59 7.78 14.86
N ASN A 48 -11.22 6.85 14.12
CA ASN A 48 -11.70 5.58 14.68
C ASN A 48 -10.53 4.74 15.24
N ASP A 49 -10.75 4.05 16.36
CA ASP A 49 -9.71 3.24 17.04
C ASP A 49 -9.04 2.22 16.11
N GLN A 50 -9.84 1.47 15.34
CA GLN A 50 -9.36 0.44 14.41
C GLN A 50 -8.47 1.02 13.30
N PHE A 51 -8.68 2.27 12.89
CA PHE A 51 -7.84 2.94 11.89
C PHE A 51 -6.53 3.43 12.52
N LEU A 52 -6.63 4.18 13.63
CA LEU A 52 -5.46 4.78 14.29
C LEU A 52 -4.47 3.75 14.84
N ILE A 53 -4.96 2.61 15.36
CA ILE A 53 -4.05 1.58 15.88
C ILE A 53 -3.14 1.01 14.79
N GLN A 54 -3.56 1.00 13.53
CA GLN A 54 -2.70 0.50 12.45
C GLN A 54 -1.50 1.42 12.25
N PHE A 55 -1.65 2.74 12.37
CA PHE A 55 -0.54 3.68 12.33
C PHE A 55 0.43 3.49 13.50
N LEU A 56 -0.08 3.21 14.70
CA LEU A 56 0.77 2.85 15.84
C LEU A 56 1.56 1.55 15.57
N ARG A 57 0.87 0.47 15.17
CA ARG A 57 1.48 -0.84 14.87
C ARG A 57 2.49 -0.77 13.72
N GLY A 58 2.12 -0.12 12.62
CA GLY A 58 2.97 0.11 11.45
C GLY A 58 4.25 0.90 11.77
N CYS A 59 4.17 1.77 12.76
CA CYS A 59 5.29 2.60 13.25
C CYS A 59 6.00 2.03 14.47
N LYS A 60 5.68 0.81 14.91
CA LYS A 60 6.23 0.20 16.14
C LYS A 60 6.08 1.11 17.37
N TYR A 61 4.90 1.71 17.49
CA TYR A 61 4.51 2.65 18.55
C TYR A 61 5.40 3.92 18.64
N SER A 62 6.15 4.24 17.59
CA SER A 62 6.78 5.55 17.46
C SER A 62 5.73 6.60 17.10
N LEU A 63 5.30 7.40 18.08
CA LEU A 63 4.31 8.46 17.87
C LEU A 63 4.77 9.47 16.81
N VAL A 64 6.04 9.87 16.80
CA VAL A 64 6.59 10.79 15.78
C VAL A 64 6.35 10.23 14.37
N ARG A 65 6.73 8.98 14.12
CA ARG A 65 6.53 8.35 12.81
C ARG A 65 5.05 8.14 12.48
N ALA A 66 4.21 7.81 13.47
CA ALA A 66 2.77 7.67 13.25
C ALA A 66 2.14 8.99 12.79
N LYS A 67 2.52 10.11 13.42
CA LYS A 67 2.08 11.46 13.04
C LYS A 67 2.50 11.82 11.61
N GLU A 68 3.79 11.64 11.30
CA GLU A 68 4.33 11.86 9.94
C GLU A 68 3.59 11.03 8.87
N LYS A 69 3.31 9.75 9.17
CA LYS A 69 2.57 8.86 8.26
C LYS A 69 1.13 9.30 8.05
N ILE A 70 0.40 9.63 9.11
CA ILE A 70 -1.00 10.07 9.04
C ILE A 70 -1.09 11.34 8.20
N ASP A 71 -0.23 12.31 8.48
CA ASP A 71 -0.17 13.58 7.75
C ASP A 71 0.07 13.34 6.26
N LEU A 72 1.13 12.58 5.93
CA LEU A 72 1.48 12.27 4.54
C LEU A 72 0.37 11.46 3.83
N TYR A 73 -0.30 10.55 4.55
CA TYR A 73 -1.37 9.71 4.00
C TYR A 73 -2.54 10.57 3.48
N PHE A 74 -3.04 11.51 4.29
CA PHE A 74 -4.12 12.40 3.87
C PHE A 74 -3.64 13.46 2.89
N THR A 75 -2.38 13.91 3.00
CA THR A 75 -1.77 14.85 2.05
C THR A 75 -1.71 14.26 0.64
N LEU A 76 -1.23 13.03 0.49
CA LEU A 76 -1.14 12.37 -0.82
C LEU A 76 -2.52 12.11 -1.43
N LYS A 77 -3.50 11.70 -0.61
CA LYS A 77 -4.88 11.52 -1.05
C LYS A 77 -5.52 12.81 -1.56
N THR A 78 -5.24 13.93 -0.89
CA THR A 78 -5.73 15.25 -1.28
C THR A 78 -5.02 15.75 -2.55
N LYS A 79 -3.71 15.54 -2.64
CA LYS A 79 -2.88 16.03 -3.74
C LYS A 79 -3.04 15.22 -5.03
N TYR A 80 -3.30 13.91 -4.91
CA TYR A 80 -3.43 13.00 -6.04
C TYR A 80 -4.71 12.14 -5.93
N PRO A 81 -5.91 12.77 -5.90
CA PRO A 81 -7.17 12.06 -5.72
C PRO A 81 -7.44 11.06 -6.84
N GLN A 82 -6.94 11.32 -8.05
CA GLN A 82 -7.05 10.43 -9.21
C GLN A 82 -6.26 9.11 -9.06
N ILE A 83 -5.32 9.05 -8.12
CA ILE A 83 -4.50 7.85 -7.86
C ILE A 83 -4.85 7.22 -6.51
N PHE A 84 -5.09 8.02 -5.47
CA PHE A 84 -5.23 7.52 -4.09
C PHE A 84 -6.59 7.82 -3.44
N GLY A 85 -7.45 8.61 -4.10
CA GLY A 85 -8.63 9.25 -3.49
C GLY A 85 -9.97 8.62 -3.81
N LEU A 86 -10.06 7.29 -3.96
CA LEU A 86 -11.37 6.65 -4.16
C LEU A 86 -12.29 6.90 -2.96
N SER A 87 -13.50 7.35 -3.25
CA SER A 87 -14.57 7.54 -2.27
C SER A 87 -15.90 6.90 -2.67
N ASP A 88 -16.10 6.56 -3.95
CA ASP A 88 -17.31 5.90 -4.42
C ASP A 88 -17.02 4.58 -5.18
N LEU A 89 -17.39 3.46 -4.55
CA LEU A 89 -17.25 2.12 -5.15
C LEU A 89 -18.23 1.88 -6.31
N ASP A 90 -19.21 2.76 -6.52
CA ASP A 90 -20.15 2.66 -7.63
C ASP A 90 -19.65 3.35 -8.91
N GLU A 91 -18.48 4.02 -8.86
CA GLU A 91 -17.83 4.59 -10.04
C GLU A 91 -17.57 3.53 -11.12
N GLU A 92 -18.02 3.77 -12.34
CA GLU A 92 -17.88 2.81 -13.45
C GLU A 92 -16.42 2.47 -13.75
N LYS A 93 -15.52 3.46 -13.64
CA LYS A 93 -14.07 3.27 -13.78
C LYS A 93 -13.54 2.28 -12.74
N PHE A 94 -13.95 2.43 -11.47
CA PHE A 94 -13.54 1.53 -10.40
C PHE A 94 -14.05 0.10 -10.69
N LYS A 95 -15.34 -0.06 -11.00
CA LYS A 95 -15.92 -1.38 -11.31
C LYS A 95 -15.20 -2.06 -12.48
N HIS A 96 -14.97 -1.32 -13.56
CA HIS A 96 -14.29 -1.83 -14.74
C HIS A 96 -12.88 -2.31 -14.40
N CYS A 97 -12.06 -1.43 -13.81
CA CYS A 97 -10.65 -1.73 -13.54
C CYS A 97 -10.50 -2.81 -12.45
N PHE A 98 -11.35 -2.83 -11.43
CA PHE A 98 -11.32 -3.87 -10.40
C PHE A 98 -11.64 -5.27 -10.99
N ASN A 99 -12.61 -5.33 -11.92
CA ASN A 99 -13.01 -6.59 -12.55
C ASN A 99 -11.98 -7.14 -13.55
N LEU A 100 -10.95 -6.38 -13.91
CA LEU A 100 -9.79 -6.91 -14.65
C LEU A 100 -8.98 -7.92 -13.81
N GLY A 101 -9.19 -7.95 -12.48
CA GLY A 101 -8.65 -8.99 -11.61
C GLY A 101 -7.14 -8.95 -11.46
N CYS A 102 -6.55 -7.75 -11.55
CA CYS A 102 -5.11 -7.57 -11.51
C CYS A 102 -4.51 -7.63 -10.10
N PHE A 103 -5.32 -7.63 -9.03
CA PHE A 103 -4.83 -7.46 -7.66
C PHE A 103 -5.60 -8.33 -6.67
N THR A 104 -4.90 -9.20 -5.95
CA THR A 104 -5.52 -10.16 -5.02
C THR A 104 -4.71 -10.32 -3.74
N PHE A 105 -5.40 -10.19 -2.60
CA PHE A 105 -4.89 -10.65 -1.30
C PHE A 105 -5.14 -12.15 -1.15
N LEU A 106 -4.11 -12.94 -0.80
CA LEU A 106 -4.25 -14.38 -0.62
C LEU A 106 -4.72 -14.75 0.80
N PRO A 107 -5.59 -15.77 0.96
CA PRO A 107 -6.27 -16.07 2.21
C PRO A 107 -5.37 -16.67 3.29
N ARG A 108 -4.36 -17.47 2.93
CA ARG A 108 -3.35 -17.96 3.89
C ARG A 108 -2.16 -17.01 3.93
N PRO A 109 -1.78 -16.48 5.10
CA PRO A 109 -0.55 -15.71 5.23
C PRO A 109 0.66 -16.65 5.08
N LEU A 110 1.81 -16.08 4.74
CA LEU A 110 3.04 -16.84 4.56
C LEU A 110 3.39 -17.60 5.86
N HIS A 111 3.68 -18.90 5.77
CA HIS A 111 3.95 -19.77 6.93
C HIS A 111 2.82 -19.77 8.00
N ASP A 112 1.57 -19.49 7.59
CA ASP A 112 0.35 -19.49 8.41
C ASP A 112 0.34 -18.48 9.59
N ASN A 113 1.45 -17.78 9.86
CA ASN A 113 1.53 -16.71 10.85
C ASN A 113 2.43 -15.53 10.42
N GLY A 114 2.83 -15.47 9.15
CA GLY A 114 3.72 -14.46 8.60
C GLY A 114 2.98 -13.35 7.84
N PRO A 115 3.70 -12.63 6.96
CA PRO A 115 3.14 -11.56 6.16
C PRO A 115 2.02 -12.04 5.25
N ARG A 116 1.08 -11.15 4.97
CA ARG A 116 0.05 -11.39 3.97
C ARG A 116 0.65 -11.31 2.57
N ILE A 117 0.30 -12.26 1.72
CA ILE A 117 0.77 -12.30 0.32
C ILE A 117 -0.24 -11.58 -0.56
N VAL A 118 0.28 -10.71 -1.42
CA VAL A 118 -0.47 -9.95 -2.40
C VAL A 118 0.06 -10.30 -3.79
N ILE A 119 -0.82 -10.79 -4.64
CA ILE A 119 -0.52 -11.13 -6.04
C ILE A 119 -1.04 -10.00 -6.93
N ILE A 120 -0.16 -9.50 -7.80
CA ILE A 120 -0.47 -8.52 -8.83
C ILE A 120 -0.22 -9.15 -10.20
N GLN A 121 -1.26 -9.36 -10.99
CA GLN A 121 -1.17 -9.91 -12.33
C GLN A 121 -1.32 -8.78 -13.36
N ILE A 122 -0.29 -8.55 -14.19
CA ILE A 122 -0.37 -7.58 -15.29
C ILE A 122 -1.05 -8.27 -16.49
N ASN A 123 -2.36 -8.51 -16.37
CA ASN A 123 -3.15 -9.35 -17.27
C ASN A 123 -4.22 -8.60 -18.08
N TYR A 124 -4.15 -7.26 -18.14
CA TYR A 124 -5.09 -6.38 -18.85
C TYR A 124 -4.51 -5.84 -20.16
N SER A 125 -5.37 -5.29 -21.02
CA SER A 125 -4.94 -4.54 -22.21
C SER A 125 -4.70 -3.07 -21.86
N THR A 126 -3.59 -2.50 -22.35
CA THR A 126 -3.29 -1.06 -22.22
C THR A 126 -4.31 -0.14 -22.91
N ALA A 127 -5.20 -0.71 -23.72
CA ALA A 127 -6.34 0.01 -24.33
C ALA A 127 -7.57 0.08 -23.40
N GLU A 128 -7.66 -0.80 -22.41
CA GLU A 128 -8.79 -0.87 -21.45
C GLU A 128 -8.52 -0.01 -20.21
N ALA A 129 -7.29 -0.02 -19.72
CA ALA A 129 -6.89 0.73 -18.53
C ALA A 129 -5.42 1.16 -18.61
N SER A 130 -5.07 2.21 -17.86
CA SER A 130 -3.68 2.57 -17.59
C SER A 130 -3.19 1.92 -16.30
N ILE A 131 -1.86 1.90 -16.10
CA ILE A 131 -1.26 1.44 -14.84
C ILE A 131 -1.71 2.29 -13.63
N GLU A 132 -2.00 3.58 -13.84
CA GLU A 132 -2.52 4.45 -12.79
C GLU A 132 -3.95 4.04 -12.39
N ASP A 133 -4.78 3.66 -13.37
CA ASP A 133 -6.14 3.18 -13.13
C ASP A 133 -6.16 1.85 -12.38
N ILE A 134 -5.26 0.94 -12.72
CA ILE A 134 -5.07 -0.32 -12.00
C ILE A 134 -4.59 -0.06 -10.57
N PHE A 135 -3.66 0.88 -10.38
CA PHE A 135 -3.20 1.22 -9.04
C PHE A 135 -4.31 1.85 -8.19
N TYR A 136 -5.11 2.73 -8.79
CA TYR A 136 -6.23 3.41 -8.14
C TYR A 136 -7.19 2.44 -7.47
N VAL A 137 -7.58 1.35 -8.15
CA VAL A 137 -8.50 0.35 -7.59
C VAL A 137 -7.86 -0.56 -6.53
N THR A 138 -6.53 -0.51 -6.36
CA THR A 138 -5.82 -1.25 -5.29
C THR A 138 -5.83 -0.52 -3.96
N CYS A 139 -5.94 0.82 -3.96
CA CYS A 139 -5.93 1.64 -2.74
C CYS A 139 -7.01 1.23 -1.71
N PRO A 140 -8.29 1.03 -2.11
CA PRO A 140 -9.34 0.55 -1.22
C PRO A 140 -9.05 -0.82 -0.61
N MET A 141 -8.36 -1.69 -1.34
CA MET A 141 -8.00 -3.01 -0.84
C MET A 141 -6.98 -2.91 0.31
N TYR A 142 -6.01 -2.00 0.22
CA TYR A 142 -5.10 -1.74 1.33
C TYR A 142 -5.83 -1.15 2.53
N GLU A 143 -6.75 -0.20 2.33
CA GLU A 143 -7.57 0.35 3.42
C GLU A 143 -8.43 -0.71 4.09
N LEU A 144 -9.05 -1.59 3.30
CA LEU A 144 -9.82 -2.71 3.82
C LEU A 144 -8.93 -3.67 4.63
N ALA A 145 -7.70 -3.92 4.18
CA ALA A 145 -6.72 -4.72 4.91
C ALA A 145 -6.35 -4.08 6.27
N LEU A 146 -6.24 -2.75 6.36
CA LEU A 146 -6.04 -2.05 7.64
C LEU A 146 -7.16 -2.34 8.64
N LEU A 147 -8.39 -2.46 8.17
CA LEU A 147 -9.56 -2.69 9.02
C LEU A 147 -9.73 -4.16 9.41
N ASN A 148 -9.35 -5.08 8.53
CA ASN A 148 -9.83 -6.47 8.60
C ASN A 148 -8.73 -7.53 8.65
N ASP A 149 -7.50 -7.23 8.25
CA ASP A 149 -6.44 -8.23 8.14
C ASP A 149 -5.37 -8.03 9.22
N PRO A 150 -5.44 -8.77 10.34
CA PRO A 150 -4.47 -8.62 11.42
C PRO A 150 -3.07 -9.07 11.00
N TYR A 151 -2.93 -9.97 10.02
CA TYR A 151 -1.62 -10.40 9.51
C TYR A 151 -0.98 -9.29 8.68
N ALA A 152 -1.75 -8.60 7.83
CA ALA A 152 -1.24 -7.43 7.12
C ALA A 152 -0.76 -6.33 8.08
N GLY A 153 -1.54 -6.01 9.13
CA GLY A 153 -1.18 -4.98 10.12
C GLY A 153 0.03 -5.36 10.99
N ILE A 154 0.10 -6.61 11.46
CA ILE A 154 1.12 -7.07 12.43
C ILE A 154 2.36 -7.66 11.76
N GLN A 155 2.23 -8.34 10.63
CA GLN A 155 3.35 -8.95 9.94
C GLN A 155 3.77 -8.19 8.69
N GLY A 156 2.88 -7.42 8.08
CA GLY A 156 3.14 -6.68 6.84
C GLY A 156 2.74 -7.47 5.60
N LEU A 157 3.26 -7.04 4.46
CA LEU A 157 2.88 -7.52 3.13
C LEU A 157 4.08 -8.06 2.36
N VAL A 158 3.87 -9.12 1.59
CA VAL A 158 4.77 -9.58 0.54
C VAL A 158 4.05 -9.43 -0.80
N TYR A 159 4.69 -8.77 -1.75
CA TYR A 159 4.14 -8.58 -3.10
C TYR A 159 4.77 -9.55 -4.08
N VAL A 160 3.94 -10.15 -4.92
CA VAL A 160 4.35 -10.96 -6.06
C VAL A 160 3.70 -10.36 -7.31
N PHE A 161 4.52 -9.76 -8.16
CA PHE A 161 4.12 -9.20 -9.45
C PHE A 161 4.34 -10.25 -10.54
N ASP A 162 3.25 -10.83 -11.04
CA ASP A 162 3.28 -11.68 -12.23
C ASP A 162 3.18 -10.84 -13.50
N MET A 163 4.28 -10.83 -14.24
CA MET A 163 4.48 -10.01 -15.43
C MET A 163 4.37 -10.81 -16.72
N GLY A 164 3.88 -12.07 -16.65
CA GLY A 164 3.86 -12.98 -17.80
C GLY A 164 3.05 -12.49 -19.01
N LYS A 165 2.09 -11.58 -18.79
CA LYS A 165 1.28 -10.94 -19.85
C LYS A 165 1.63 -9.46 -20.06
N MET A 166 2.68 -8.96 -19.42
CA MET A 166 3.10 -7.57 -19.57
C MET A 166 3.65 -7.30 -20.97
N SER A 167 3.02 -6.38 -21.70
CA SER A 167 3.54 -5.79 -22.92
C SER A 167 4.44 -4.57 -22.66
N PHE A 168 5.25 -4.18 -23.65
CA PHE A 168 6.02 -2.94 -23.61
C PHE A 168 5.14 -1.69 -23.48
N GLY A 169 3.90 -1.73 -23.99
CA GLY A 169 2.94 -0.64 -23.85
C GLY A 169 2.65 -0.27 -22.39
N HIS A 170 2.63 -1.25 -21.48
CA HIS A 170 2.43 -0.99 -20.06
C HIS A 170 3.55 -0.13 -19.46
N LEU A 171 4.80 -0.31 -19.93
CA LEU A 171 5.94 0.50 -19.48
C LEU A 171 5.87 1.93 -19.98
N LEU A 172 5.38 2.13 -21.21
CA LEU A 172 5.21 3.48 -21.77
C LEU A 172 4.18 4.30 -21.00
N GLN A 173 3.22 3.65 -20.34
CA GLN A 173 2.25 4.29 -19.45
C GLN A 173 2.80 4.52 -18.03
N ALA A 174 3.89 3.85 -17.64
CA ALA A 174 4.47 3.95 -16.31
C ALA A 174 5.47 5.11 -16.24
N SER A 175 4.98 6.31 -15.89
CA SER A 175 5.86 7.47 -15.73
C SER A 175 6.77 7.34 -14.48
N PRO A 176 8.01 7.85 -14.51
CA PRO A 176 8.86 7.91 -13.31
C PRO A 176 8.21 8.68 -12.16
N ASN A 177 7.39 9.70 -12.47
CA ASN A 177 6.65 10.46 -11.47
C ASN A 177 5.58 9.61 -10.78
N PHE A 178 4.81 8.85 -11.55
CA PHE A 178 3.83 7.90 -11.01
C PHE A 178 4.50 6.83 -10.13
N PHE A 179 5.66 6.32 -10.54
CA PHE A 179 6.43 5.38 -9.73
C PHE A 179 6.86 6.00 -8.39
N LYS A 180 7.41 7.22 -8.40
CA LYS A 180 7.76 7.97 -7.19
C LYS A 180 6.55 8.16 -6.27
N GLN A 181 5.41 8.58 -6.82
CA GLN A 181 4.16 8.75 -6.06
C GLN A 181 3.70 7.42 -5.43
N SER A 182 3.72 6.33 -6.19
CA SER A 182 3.33 5.00 -5.72
C SER A 182 4.25 4.51 -4.59
N VAL A 183 5.57 4.66 -4.74
CA VAL A 183 6.54 4.29 -3.70
C VAL A 183 6.36 5.15 -2.46
N LEU A 184 6.18 6.46 -2.62
CA LEU A 184 5.95 7.37 -1.50
C LEU A 184 4.68 6.99 -0.73
N TYR A 185 3.59 6.71 -1.44
CA TYR A 185 2.33 6.27 -0.85
C TYR A 185 2.48 4.95 -0.09
N MET A 186 3.01 3.92 -0.75
CA MET A 186 3.11 2.56 -0.19
C MET A 186 4.15 2.42 0.92
N GLU A 187 5.30 3.10 0.81
CA GLU A 187 6.39 2.97 1.77
C GLU A 187 6.30 4.00 2.90
N LYS A 188 6.06 5.27 2.54
CA LYS A 188 6.17 6.38 3.48
C LYS A 188 4.83 6.74 4.11
N SER A 189 3.70 6.64 3.42
CA SER A 189 2.40 7.02 4.00
C SER A 189 1.63 5.86 4.65
N MET A 190 1.56 4.71 3.97
CA MET A 190 0.80 3.56 4.44
C MET A 190 1.42 2.94 5.70
N PRO A 191 0.61 2.51 6.69
CA PRO A 191 1.11 1.85 7.89
C PRO A 191 1.30 0.33 7.72
N LEU A 192 1.37 -0.16 6.48
CA LEU A 192 1.65 -1.56 6.15
C LEU A 192 3.13 -1.73 5.81
N ARG A 193 3.81 -2.66 6.50
CA ARG A 193 5.23 -2.91 6.28
C ARG A 193 5.45 -3.81 5.07
N ILE A 194 6.18 -3.34 4.07
CA ILE A 194 6.62 -4.18 2.95
C ILE A 194 7.71 -5.15 3.46
N ARG A 195 7.56 -6.45 3.22
CA ARG A 195 8.50 -7.50 3.68
C ARG A 195 9.29 -8.11 2.52
N GLY A 196 8.72 -8.12 1.32
CA GLY A 196 9.36 -8.56 0.08
C GLY A 196 8.57 -8.09 -1.13
N ILE A 197 9.26 -7.87 -2.24
CA ILE A 197 8.69 -7.59 -3.56
C ILE A 197 9.36 -8.54 -4.54
N TYR A 198 8.58 -9.40 -5.18
CA TYR A 198 9.05 -10.40 -6.13
C TYR A 198 8.40 -10.15 -7.47
N PHE A 199 9.20 -9.88 -8.50
CA PHE A 199 8.72 -9.85 -9.88
C PHE A 199 9.00 -11.21 -10.50
N ILE A 200 7.99 -11.88 -11.04
CA ILE A 200 8.11 -13.17 -11.72
C ILE A 200 7.62 -13.08 -13.16
N ASN A 201 8.07 -14.00 -14.00
CA ASN A 201 7.75 -14.03 -15.42
C ASN A 201 8.07 -12.69 -16.11
N ALA A 202 9.06 -11.96 -15.58
CA ALA A 202 9.42 -10.63 -16.06
C ALA A 202 10.15 -10.74 -17.41
N PRO A 203 9.59 -10.21 -18.52
CA PRO A 203 10.30 -10.20 -19.78
C PRO A 203 11.56 -9.32 -19.68
N VAL A 204 12.57 -9.60 -20.49
CA VAL A 204 13.90 -8.96 -20.40
C VAL A 204 13.80 -7.44 -20.39
N PHE A 205 12.94 -6.85 -21.23
CA PHE A 205 12.75 -5.40 -21.29
C PHE A 205 12.23 -4.84 -19.95
N ALA A 206 11.32 -5.55 -19.28
CA ALA A 206 10.76 -5.12 -18.01
C ALA A 206 11.78 -5.26 -16.88
N GLN A 207 12.59 -6.32 -16.88
CA GLN A 207 13.69 -6.46 -15.92
C GLN A 207 14.65 -5.26 -15.98
N HIS A 208 15.02 -4.82 -17.19
CA HIS A 208 15.88 -3.65 -17.36
C HIS A 208 15.19 -2.37 -16.86
N PHE A 209 13.92 -2.16 -17.22
CA PHE A 209 13.15 -1.01 -16.77
C PHE A 209 13.08 -0.92 -15.25
N PHE A 210 12.70 -2.00 -14.56
CA PHE A 210 12.59 -1.97 -13.09
C PHE A 210 13.95 -1.82 -12.41
N LYS A 211 15.04 -2.37 -12.98
CA LYS A 211 16.41 -2.13 -12.50
C LYS A 211 16.79 -0.64 -12.56
N LEU A 212 16.35 0.11 -13.57
CA LEU A 212 16.58 1.56 -13.67
C LEU A 212 15.82 2.36 -12.61
N LEU A 213 14.71 1.83 -12.08
CA LEU A 213 13.89 2.49 -11.07
C LEU A 213 14.32 2.17 -9.62
N LEU A 214 15.10 1.11 -9.40
CA LEU A 214 15.61 0.74 -8.06
C LEU A 214 16.32 1.88 -7.31
N PRO A 215 17.08 2.79 -7.95
CA PRO A 215 17.68 3.93 -7.27
C PRO A 215 16.69 4.87 -6.60
N LEU A 216 15.43 4.92 -7.06
CA LEU A 216 14.36 5.73 -6.49
C LEU A 216 13.80 5.14 -5.18
N LEU A 217 14.08 3.87 -4.89
CA LEU A 217 13.66 3.21 -3.66
C LEU A 217 14.63 3.53 -2.52
N SER A 218 14.11 3.57 -1.29
CA SER A 218 14.97 3.58 -0.11
C SER A 218 15.85 2.32 -0.07
N GLU A 219 17.03 2.41 0.53
CA GLU A 219 17.96 1.27 0.64
C GLU A 219 17.27 0.04 1.24
N LYS A 220 16.47 0.24 2.30
CA LYS A 220 15.69 -0.80 2.96
C LYS A 220 14.70 -1.49 2.00
N LEU A 221 14.02 -0.73 1.14
CA LEU A 221 13.06 -1.28 0.19
C LEU A 221 13.77 -1.94 -0.99
N ARG A 222 14.85 -1.34 -1.50
CA ARG A 222 15.69 -1.89 -2.57
C ARG A 222 16.21 -3.27 -2.23
N ASN A 223 16.67 -3.49 -0.99
CA ASN A 223 17.15 -4.78 -0.49
C ASN A 223 16.05 -5.86 -0.36
N ARG A 224 14.79 -5.51 -0.61
CA ARG A 224 13.63 -6.42 -0.58
C ARG A 224 13.05 -6.69 -1.96
N VAL A 225 13.64 -6.09 -3.01
CA VAL A 225 13.19 -6.28 -4.38
C VAL A 225 13.98 -7.42 -5.02
N HIS A 226 13.26 -8.39 -5.56
CA HIS A 226 13.78 -9.53 -6.27
C HIS A 226 13.14 -9.55 -7.66
N ILE A 227 13.94 -9.32 -8.71
CA ILE A 227 13.49 -9.44 -10.09
C ILE A 227 13.89 -10.82 -10.60
N LEU A 228 12.92 -11.74 -10.57
CA LEU A 228 13.11 -13.14 -10.93
C LEU A 228 12.72 -13.36 -12.40
N GLY A 229 13.33 -14.39 -13.01
CA GLY A 229 13.00 -14.81 -14.37
C GLY A 229 11.67 -15.57 -14.44
N SER A 230 11.58 -16.48 -15.41
CA SER A 230 10.45 -17.40 -15.56
C SER A 230 10.54 -18.66 -14.70
N ASP A 231 11.69 -18.88 -14.05
CA ASP A 231 11.86 -20.03 -13.17
C ASP A 231 11.17 -19.78 -11.82
N ILE A 232 10.00 -20.40 -11.66
CA ILE A 232 9.20 -20.31 -10.42
C ILE A 232 9.97 -20.86 -9.21
N THR A 233 10.95 -21.74 -9.40
CA THR A 233 11.71 -22.31 -8.28
C THR A 233 12.49 -21.24 -7.52
N GLU A 234 12.95 -20.18 -8.21
CA GLU A 234 13.58 -19.02 -7.58
C GLU A 234 12.63 -18.28 -6.63
N LEU A 235 11.34 -18.17 -6.98
CA LEU A 235 10.33 -17.62 -6.07
C LEU A 235 10.12 -18.56 -4.88
N THR A 236 10.10 -19.87 -5.11
CA THR A 236 9.82 -20.85 -4.05
C THR A 236 10.89 -20.94 -2.97
N LYS A 237 12.10 -20.45 -3.24
CA LYS A 237 13.14 -20.24 -2.22
C LYS A 237 12.74 -19.21 -1.16
N HIS A 238 11.81 -18.32 -1.50
CA HIS A 238 11.32 -17.25 -0.63
C HIS A 238 9.88 -17.47 -0.15
N ILE A 239 9.02 -18.00 -1.03
CA ILE A 239 7.59 -18.24 -0.76
C ILE A 239 7.27 -19.67 -1.17
N PRO A 240 7.13 -20.63 -0.23
CA PRO A 240 6.85 -22.02 -0.59
C PRO A 240 5.60 -22.12 -1.46
N GLN A 241 5.64 -22.99 -2.47
CA GLN A 241 4.63 -23.08 -3.53
C GLN A 241 3.19 -23.21 -3.00
N VAL A 242 2.98 -23.94 -1.90
CA VAL A 242 1.66 -24.11 -1.25
C VAL A 242 1.00 -22.77 -0.84
N PHE A 243 1.79 -21.72 -0.59
CA PHE A 243 1.29 -20.39 -0.22
C PHE A 243 1.01 -19.47 -1.42
N LEU A 244 1.36 -19.89 -2.63
CA LEU A 244 1.04 -19.17 -3.87
C LEU A 244 -0.38 -19.52 -4.36
N PRO A 245 -1.01 -18.70 -5.22
CA PRO A 245 -2.32 -19.03 -5.80
C PRO A 245 -2.18 -20.14 -6.85
N GLU A 246 -3.31 -20.77 -7.17
CA GLU A 246 -3.41 -21.79 -8.22
C GLU A 246 -2.89 -21.28 -9.58
N ASP A 247 -3.11 -20.00 -9.87
CA ASP A 247 -2.68 -19.30 -11.09
C ASP A 247 -1.17 -19.36 -11.37
N VAL A 248 -0.35 -19.61 -10.34
CA VAL A 248 1.11 -19.80 -10.48
C VAL A 248 1.57 -21.13 -9.88
N GLY A 249 0.65 -22.11 -9.83
CA GLY A 249 0.93 -23.50 -9.43
C GLY A 249 0.88 -23.77 -7.92
N GLY A 250 0.33 -22.86 -7.12
CA GLY A 250 0.17 -23.04 -5.68
C GLY A 250 -1.19 -23.62 -5.26
N GLN A 251 -1.54 -23.44 -3.98
CA GLN A 251 -2.76 -23.99 -3.36
C GLN A 251 -3.49 -22.97 -2.47
N ASN A 252 -3.17 -21.69 -2.59
CA ASN A 252 -3.72 -20.61 -1.77
C ASN A 252 -4.91 -19.90 -2.45
N GLY A 253 -5.77 -20.70 -3.10
CA GLY A 253 -6.94 -20.27 -3.83
C GLY A 253 -6.65 -19.73 -5.24
N GLN A 254 -7.73 -19.53 -5.99
CA GLN A 254 -7.72 -18.99 -7.36
C GLN A 254 -7.94 -17.46 -7.35
N CYS A 255 -7.10 -16.71 -8.06
CA CYS A 255 -7.12 -15.24 -8.04
C CYS A 255 -8.45 -14.64 -8.50
N SER A 256 -9.10 -15.22 -9.51
CA SER A 256 -10.40 -14.76 -10.02
C SER A 256 -11.52 -14.88 -8.98
N GLU A 257 -11.59 -16.00 -8.25
CA GLU A 257 -12.57 -16.19 -7.18
C GLU A 257 -12.30 -15.24 -6.01
N LEU A 258 -11.04 -15.14 -5.59
CA LEU A 258 -10.62 -14.25 -4.51
C LEU A 258 -10.93 -12.78 -4.84
N THR A 259 -10.65 -12.34 -6.07
CA THR A 259 -11.00 -10.99 -6.55
C THR A 259 -12.50 -10.73 -6.40
N ARG A 260 -13.35 -11.68 -6.83
CA ARG A 260 -14.81 -11.53 -6.70
C ARG A 260 -15.26 -11.46 -5.23
N ASN A 261 -14.62 -12.22 -4.35
CA ASN A 261 -14.90 -12.18 -2.91
C ASN A 261 -14.45 -10.85 -2.29
N HIS A 262 -13.29 -10.34 -2.70
CA HIS A 262 -12.80 -9.02 -2.31
C HIS A 262 -13.73 -7.90 -2.77
N TYR A 263 -14.26 -7.97 -3.99
CA TYR A 263 -15.24 -7.00 -4.48
C TYR A 263 -16.50 -6.96 -3.58
N LYS A 264 -17.05 -8.13 -3.24
CA LYS A 264 -18.19 -8.23 -2.32
C LYS A 264 -17.87 -7.64 -0.94
N MET A 265 -16.66 -7.89 -0.42
CA MET A 265 -16.24 -7.33 0.84
C MET A 265 -16.09 -5.80 0.76
N LEU A 266 -15.49 -5.25 -0.29
CA LEU A 266 -15.45 -3.80 -0.47
C LEU A 266 -16.86 -3.20 -0.48
N GLN A 267 -17.80 -3.83 -1.18
CA GLN A 267 -19.18 -3.36 -1.23
C GLN A 267 -19.88 -3.37 0.15
N SER A 268 -19.53 -4.30 1.05
CA SER A 268 -20.04 -4.26 2.43
C SER A 268 -19.46 -3.11 3.28
N TYR A 269 -18.44 -2.42 2.78
CA TYR A 269 -17.81 -1.23 3.38
C TYR A 269 -18.08 0.06 2.59
N ARG A 270 -19.11 0.07 1.74
CA ARG A 270 -19.44 1.23 0.89
C ARG A 270 -19.53 2.56 1.65
N ASP A 271 -20.22 2.58 2.79
CA ASP A 271 -20.39 3.81 3.57
C ASP A 271 -19.06 4.27 4.20
N TYR A 272 -18.20 3.33 4.60
CA TYR A 272 -16.85 3.65 5.05
C TYR A 272 -16.05 4.39 3.95
N PHE A 273 -16.14 3.94 2.69
CA PHE A 273 -15.44 4.62 1.60
C PHE A 273 -16.08 5.97 1.23
N LYS A 274 -17.41 6.11 1.31
CA LYS A 274 -18.08 7.41 1.12
C LYS A 274 -17.60 8.46 2.11
N GLU A 275 -17.38 8.06 3.36
CA GLU A 275 -16.82 8.94 4.40
C GLU A 275 -15.41 9.44 4.04
N ASN A 276 -14.65 8.75 3.17
CA ASN A 276 -13.31 9.21 2.78
C ASN A 276 -13.32 10.60 2.12
N SER A 277 -14.43 10.97 1.46
CA SER A 277 -14.62 12.32 0.89
C SER A 277 -14.58 13.44 1.94
N GLN A 278 -14.75 13.11 3.22
CA GLN A 278 -14.74 14.07 4.32
C GLN A 278 -13.34 14.31 4.88
N TYR A 279 -12.34 13.51 4.51
CA TYR A 279 -10.98 13.58 5.05
C TYR A 279 -9.99 14.06 3.99
N GLY A 280 -8.90 14.66 4.45
CA GLY A 280 -7.88 15.23 3.58
C GLY A 280 -7.11 16.33 4.28
N THR A 281 -6.44 17.15 3.48
CA THR A 281 -5.71 18.32 3.96
C THR A 281 -6.16 19.61 3.25
N ASP A 282 -6.06 20.72 3.96
CA ASP A 282 -6.10 22.07 3.38
C ASP A 282 -4.68 22.65 3.49
N GLU A 283 -3.92 22.58 2.41
CA GLU A 283 -2.52 23.00 2.39
C GLU A 283 -2.34 24.52 2.62
N SER A 284 -3.40 25.33 2.50
CA SER A 284 -3.34 26.76 2.83
C SER A 284 -3.23 27.02 4.34
N LEU A 285 -3.64 26.05 5.17
CA LEU A 285 -3.60 26.13 6.62
C LEU A 285 -2.36 25.46 7.22
N ARG A 286 -1.49 24.85 6.39
CA ARG A 286 -0.33 24.09 6.89
C ARG A 286 0.68 25.05 7.53
N PRO A 287 1.10 24.83 8.80
CA PRO A 287 2.07 25.70 9.46
C PRO A 287 3.46 25.69 8.79
N ASP A 288 3.85 24.52 8.27
CA ASP A 288 5.11 24.30 7.55
C ASP A 288 4.92 24.41 6.03
N LYS A 289 6.03 24.36 5.27
CA LYS A 289 5.96 24.37 3.81
C LYS A 289 5.10 23.21 3.27
N PRO A 290 4.34 23.43 2.18
CA PRO A 290 3.60 22.37 1.50
C PRO A 290 4.51 21.21 1.11
N LEU A 291 3.96 20.00 1.14
CA LEU A 291 4.73 18.79 0.83
C LEU A 291 5.21 18.76 -0.62
N SER A 292 6.53 18.68 -0.84
CA SER A 292 7.15 18.46 -2.15
C SER A 292 7.53 16.99 -2.32
N LEU A 293 7.24 16.42 -3.50
CA LEU A 293 7.72 15.07 -3.84
C LEU A 293 9.25 15.03 -3.88
N ASP A 294 9.88 16.10 -4.36
CA ASP A 294 11.32 16.14 -4.58
C ASP A 294 12.12 16.16 -3.27
N ASP A 295 11.53 16.64 -2.18
CA ASP A 295 12.12 16.61 -0.84
C ASP A 295 12.30 15.16 -0.35
N HIS A 296 11.39 14.26 -0.74
CA HIS A 296 11.43 12.85 -0.34
C HIS A 296 12.38 11.99 -1.19
N PHE A 297 12.71 12.44 -2.40
CA PHE A 297 13.60 11.73 -3.32
C PHE A 297 14.95 12.44 -3.52
N GLY A 298 15.22 13.51 -2.77
CA GLY A 298 16.50 14.23 -2.79
C GLY A 298 16.79 14.99 -4.09
N VAL A 299 15.75 15.34 -4.88
CA VAL A 299 15.89 16.02 -6.19
C VAL A 299 15.77 17.55 -6.06
N GLY A 300 15.63 18.07 -4.84
CA GLY A 300 15.60 19.50 -4.53
C GLY A 300 16.93 20.23 -4.74
N GLY A 301 17.50 20.14 -5.94
CA GLY A 301 18.56 21.03 -6.40
C GLY A 301 17.92 22.34 -6.88
N SER A 302 18.21 23.44 -6.20
CA SER A 302 17.91 24.79 -6.67
C SER A 302 18.59 25.01 -8.03
N PHE A 303 17.85 24.88 -9.13
CA PHE A 303 18.27 25.44 -10.41
C PHE A 303 18.21 26.96 -10.29
N ARG A 304 19.32 27.56 -9.85
CA ARG A 304 19.56 28.98 -10.08
C ARG A 304 19.72 29.14 -11.59
N ILE A 305 18.73 29.76 -12.21
CA ILE A 305 18.86 30.28 -13.57
C ILE A 305 20.07 31.21 -13.56
N LEU A 306 21.13 30.81 -14.26
CA LEU A 306 22.26 31.69 -14.56
C LEU A 306 21.70 32.75 -15.51
N ALA A 307 21.51 33.96 -15.00
CA ALA A 307 21.43 35.14 -15.86
C ALA A 307 22.80 35.26 -16.55
N VAL A 308 22.81 35.06 -17.86
CA VAL A 308 23.95 35.36 -18.71
C VAL A 308 23.73 36.80 -19.18
N ASP A 309 24.58 37.71 -18.72
CA ASP A 309 24.73 39.06 -19.27
C ASP A 309 25.43 39.00 -20.65
#